data_AF-A0A1C5HIT4-F1
#
_entry.id   AF-A0A1C5HIT4-F1
#
_cell.length_a   1.000
_cell.length_b   1.000
_cell.length_c   1.000
_cell.angle_alpha   90.00
_cell.angle_beta   90.00
_cell.angle_gamma   90.00
#
_symmetry.space_group_name_H-M   'P 1'
#
loop_
_entity.id
_entity.type
_entity.pdbx_description
1 polymer ?
#
loop_
_entity_poly.entity_id
_entity_poly.type
_entity_poly.pdbx_seq_one_letter_code
_entity_poly.pdbx_strand_id
1 'polypeptide(L)'
;MDLVPPDPAAEATLDAEIARQEAERAGVLLDLTDAVDAHGSELPPYSYVGGKAHLWQTDLQGIPADWRFHFQLDGGEGHGPDDAYALNFGGGTGYAFLSPDLREGRFFWDCV
;
A
#
# COMPACT_ATOMS: atom_id res chain seq x y z
N MET A 1 -4.28 -23.19 29.16
CA MET A 1 -4.76 -22.00 28.44
C MET A 1 -5.63 -22.56 27.33
N ASP A 2 -6.94 -22.58 27.53
CA ASP A 2 -7.86 -23.10 26.52
C ASP A 2 -8.05 -22.03 25.45
N LEU A 3 -7.68 -22.36 24.21
CA LEU A 3 -7.91 -21.52 23.05
C LEU A 3 -9.39 -21.64 22.68
N VAL A 4 -10.14 -20.58 22.91
CA VAL A 4 -11.51 -20.47 22.41
C VAL A 4 -11.42 -20.32 20.89
N PRO A 5 -12.13 -21.16 20.11
CA PRO A 5 -12.13 -21.02 18.67
C PRO A 5 -12.66 -19.65 18.25
N PRO A 6 -12.09 -19.02 17.21
CA PRO A 6 -12.53 -17.70 16.79
C PRO A 6 -13.98 -17.73 16.31
N ASP A 7 -14.66 -16.59 16.39
CA ASP A 7 -15.98 -16.40 15.80
C ASP A 7 -15.89 -16.62 14.27
N PRO A 8 -16.71 -17.52 13.67
CA PRO A 8 -16.71 -17.75 12.22
C PRO A 8 -16.87 -16.48 11.38
N ALA A 9 -17.58 -15.46 11.88
CA ALA A 9 -17.69 -14.18 11.18
C ALA A 9 -16.37 -13.39 11.18
N ALA A 10 -15.61 -13.47 12.28
CA ALA A 10 -14.28 -12.88 12.38
C ALA A 10 -13.26 -13.61 11.50
N GLU A 11 -13.34 -14.94 11.41
CA GLU A 11 -12.50 -15.73 10.48
C GLU A 11 -12.77 -15.35 9.02
N ALA A 12 -14.05 -15.29 8.61
CA ALA A 12 -14.41 -14.89 7.25
C ALA A 12 -13.95 -13.47 6.91
N THR A 13 -14.01 -12.55 7.88
CA THR A 13 -13.52 -11.17 7.72
C THR A 13 -11.99 -11.14 7.56
N LEU A 14 -11.28 -11.94 8.36
CA LEU A 14 -9.82 -12.06 8.28
C LEU A 14 -9.39 -12.68 6.94
N ASP A 15 -10.06 -13.74 6.49
CA ASP A 15 -9.75 -14.39 5.20
C ASP A 15 -9.98 -13.44 4.02
N ALA A 16 -11.05 -12.64 4.05
CA ALA A 16 -11.30 -11.61 3.05
C ALA A 16 -10.21 -10.53 3.04
N GLU A 17 -9.77 -10.10 4.22
CA GLU A 17 -8.68 -9.11 4.36
C GLU A 17 -7.32 -9.67 3.90
N ILE A 18 -7.02 -10.94 4.21
CA ILE A 18 -5.82 -11.63 3.72
C ILE A 18 -5.83 -11.68 2.18
N ALA A 19 -6.95 -12.09 1.59
CA ALA A 19 -7.10 -12.17 0.13
C ALA A 19 -6.93 -10.80 -0.54
N ARG A 20 -7.46 -9.73 0.08
CA ARG A 20 -7.28 -8.35 -0.38
C ARG A 20 -5.81 -7.94 -0.36
N GLN A 21 -5.11 -8.13 0.75
CA GLN A 21 -3.69 -7.79 0.87
C GLN A 21 -2.79 -8.61 -0.06
N GLU A 22 -3.15 -9.86 -0.35
CA GLU A 22 -2.44 -10.68 -1.35
C GLU A 22 -2.66 -10.14 -2.77
N ALA A 23 -3.88 -9.74 -3.13
CA ALA A 23 -4.18 -9.13 -4.41
C ALA A 23 -3.42 -7.81 -4.62
N GLU A 24 -3.40 -6.94 -3.60
CA GLU A 24 -2.65 -5.68 -3.61
C GLU A 24 -1.15 -5.90 -3.79
N ARG A 25 -0.56 -6.84 -3.03
CA ARG A 25 0.85 -7.21 -3.18
C ARG A 25 1.17 -7.85 -4.53
N ALA A 26 0.19 -8.49 -5.18
CA ALA A 26 0.34 -9.02 -6.53
C ALA A 26 0.24 -7.93 -7.62
N GLY A 27 -0.16 -6.70 -7.25
CA GLY A 27 -0.43 -5.59 -8.16
C GLY A 27 -1.75 -5.76 -8.91
N VAL A 28 -2.67 -6.60 -8.41
CA VAL A 28 -3.99 -6.80 -9.01
C VAL A 28 -4.95 -5.80 -8.39
N LEU A 29 -5.46 -4.87 -9.21
CA LEU A 29 -6.56 -4.01 -8.82
C LEU A 29 -7.79 -4.90 -8.61
N LEU A 30 -8.21 -5.08 -7.37
CA LEU A 30 -9.60 -5.48 -7.14
C LEU A 30 -10.44 -4.32 -7.67
N ASP A 31 -11.39 -4.61 -8.55
CA ASP A 31 -12.32 -3.61 -9.06
C ASP A 31 -13.17 -3.10 -7.90
N LEU A 32 -12.69 -2.03 -7.26
CA LEU A 32 -13.27 -1.39 -6.08
C LEU A 32 -14.23 -0.27 -6.50
N THR A 33 -14.71 -0.29 -7.75
CA THR A 33 -15.63 0.70 -8.31
C THR A 33 -16.91 0.92 -7.49
N ASP A 34 -17.25 -0.01 -6.58
CA ASP A 34 -18.41 0.09 -5.68
C ASP A 34 -18.03 0.16 -4.19
N ALA A 35 -16.74 0.14 -3.81
CA ALA A 35 -16.31 0.15 -2.42
C ALA A 35 -16.02 1.58 -1.94
N VAL A 36 -17.06 2.38 -1.77
CA VAL A 36 -17.00 3.57 -0.91
C VAL A 36 -16.89 3.10 0.53
N ASP A 37 -15.83 3.52 1.22
CA ASP A 37 -15.80 3.39 2.67
C ASP A 37 -16.94 4.21 3.31
N ALA A 38 -17.20 3.98 4.59
CA ALA A 38 -18.25 4.70 5.33
C ALA A 38 -18.00 6.23 5.42
N HIS A 39 -16.93 6.75 4.82
CA HIS A 39 -16.50 8.15 4.86
C HIS A 39 -16.49 8.79 3.47
N GLY A 40 -16.92 8.06 2.42
CA GLY A 40 -17.06 8.58 1.07
C GLY A 40 -15.74 8.80 0.34
N SER A 41 -14.66 8.13 0.77
CA SER A 41 -13.37 8.19 0.08
C SER A 41 -13.34 7.25 -1.12
N GLU A 42 -12.94 7.79 -2.28
CA GLU A 42 -12.56 7.05 -3.47
C GLU A 42 -11.33 6.19 -3.13
N LEU A 43 -11.49 4.86 -3.12
CA LEU A 43 -10.45 3.83 -2.98
C LEU A 43 -9.63 3.84 -1.66
N PRO A 44 -9.45 2.68 -0.99
CA PRO A 44 -8.55 2.58 0.15
C PRO A 44 -7.09 2.82 -0.29
N PRO A 45 -6.27 3.51 0.53
CA PRO A 45 -4.89 3.81 0.18
C PRO A 45 -4.07 2.53 0.03
N TYR A 46 -3.29 2.45 -1.04
CA TYR A 46 -2.43 1.31 -1.33
C TYR A 46 -1.14 1.40 -0.51
N SER A 47 -1.19 1.11 0.79
CA SER A 47 0.00 1.06 1.65
C SER A 47 0.34 -0.38 2.04
N TYR A 48 1.48 -0.91 1.57
CA TYR A 48 1.89 -2.29 1.87
C TYR A 48 3.40 -2.51 1.78
N VAL A 49 3.85 -3.61 2.41
CA VAL A 49 5.25 -4.09 2.41
C VAL A 49 5.38 -5.34 1.56
N GLY A 50 6.37 -5.35 0.67
CA GLY A 50 6.69 -6.46 -0.23
C GLY A 50 5.69 -6.64 -1.37
N GLY A 51 5.95 -7.62 -2.24
CA GLY A 51 5.16 -7.82 -3.45
C GLY A 51 5.66 -6.96 -4.61
N LYS A 52 4.73 -6.39 -5.38
CA LYS A 52 5.02 -5.50 -6.52
C LYS A 52 4.51 -4.10 -6.21
N ALA A 53 5.27 -3.08 -6.60
CA ALA A 53 4.80 -1.71 -6.54
C ALA A 53 3.59 -1.50 -7.46
N HIS A 54 2.60 -0.75 -7.00
CA HIS A 54 1.57 -0.17 -7.85
C HIS A 54 2.04 1.19 -8.34
N LEU A 55 2.39 1.31 -9.63
CA LEU A 55 2.92 2.56 -10.17
C LEU A 55 1.83 3.31 -10.94
N TRP A 56 1.49 4.52 -10.48
CA TRP A 56 0.56 5.41 -11.19
C TRP A 56 1.15 5.93 -12.51
N GLN A 57 2.48 6.01 -12.58
CA GLN A 57 3.23 6.38 -13.78
C GLN A 57 4.10 5.20 -14.23
N THR A 58 4.14 4.96 -15.55
CA THR A 58 4.82 3.79 -16.12
C THR A 58 6.35 3.78 -15.94
N ASP A 59 6.96 4.93 -15.67
CA ASP A 59 8.40 5.12 -15.75
C ASP A 59 9.01 5.68 -14.45
N LEU A 60 9.32 4.80 -13.49
CA LEU A 60 10.22 5.16 -12.39
C LEU A 60 11.67 5.20 -12.89
N GLN A 61 12.14 6.38 -13.27
CA GLN A 61 13.53 6.56 -13.69
C GLN A 61 14.49 6.44 -12.50
N GLY A 62 15.63 5.79 -12.71
CA GLY A 62 16.69 5.72 -11.71
C GLY A 62 16.56 4.59 -10.68
N ILE A 63 15.68 3.61 -10.91
CA ILE A 63 15.72 2.32 -10.21
C ILE A 63 16.43 1.29 -11.09
N PRO A 64 17.59 0.74 -10.68
CA PRO A 64 18.21 -0.35 -11.40
C PRO A 64 17.29 -1.59 -11.42
N ALA A 65 17.26 -2.32 -12.54
CA ALA A 65 16.29 -3.38 -12.79
C ALA A 65 16.40 -4.58 -11.81
N ASP A 66 17.53 -4.73 -11.12
CA ASP A 66 17.78 -5.79 -10.14
C ASP A 66 17.36 -5.40 -8.71
N TRP A 67 16.98 -4.14 -8.49
CA TRP A 67 16.49 -3.68 -7.19
C TRP A 67 15.08 -4.19 -6.94
N ARG A 68 14.79 -4.44 -5.66
CA ARG A 68 13.54 -5.07 -5.23
C ARG A 68 12.67 -4.05 -4.53
N PHE A 69 11.40 -4.03 -4.90
CA PHE A 69 10.38 -3.29 -4.16
C PHE A 69 10.34 -3.74 -2.70
N HIS A 70 10.25 -2.77 -1.78
CA HIS A 70 10.20 -3.02 -0.35
C HIS A 70 8.89 -2.57 0.28
N PHE A 71 8.45 -1.33 0.07
CA PHE A 71 7.14 -0.86 0.54
C PHE A 71 6.63 0.30 -0.30
N GLN A 72 5.33 0.57 -0.19
CA GLN A 72 4.71 1.80 -0.67
C GLN A 72 3.82 2.44 0.39
N LEU A 73 3.72 3.77 0.33
CA LEU A 73 2.93 4.61 1.21
C LEU A 73 2.03 5.49 0.36
N ASP A 74 0.72 5.38 0.60
CA ASP A 74 -0.32 6.07 -0.15
C ASP A 74 -1.32 6.72 0.81
N GLY A 75 -2.00 7.77 0.37
CA GLY A 75 -2.98 8.51 1.19
C GLY A 75 -2.39 9.19 2.43
N GLY A 76 -1.09 9.50 2.43
CA GLY A 76 -0.40 10.19 3.53
C GLY A 76 -0.63 11.70 3.60
N GLU A 77 -1.51 12.23 2.74
CA GLU A 77 -1.88 13.64 2.67
C GLU A 77 -2.56 14.07 3.97
N GLY A 78 -1.87 14.86 4.79
CA GLY A 78 -2.54 15.55 5.91
C GLY A 78 -3.47 16.61 5.37
N HIS A 79 -4.72 16.61 5.84
CA HIS A 79 -5.74 17.56 5.43
C HIS A 79 -6.05 18.62 6.50
N GLY A 80 -5.40 18.57 7.66
CA GLY A 80 -5.67 19.49 8.76
C GLY A 80 -4.47 19.88 9.62
N PRO A 81 -4.65 20.87 10.50
CA PRO A 81 -3.63 21.32 11.45
C PRO A 81 -3.25 20.26 12.50
N ASP A 82 -4.06 19.20 12.64
CA ASP A 82 -3.85 18.11 13.60
C ASP A 82 -3.10 16.90 12.99
N ASP A 83 -2.79 16.91 11.68
CA ASP A 83 -2.06 15.82 11.01
C ASP A 83 -0.55 15.97 11.17
N ALA A 84 -0.07 15.81 12.40
CA ALA A 84 1.34 15.98 12.77
C ALA A 84 2.30 15.00 12.07
N TYR A 85 1.79 13.94 11.43
CA TYR A 85 2.55 12.89 10.76
C TYR A 85 2.22 12.75 9.27
N ALA A 86 1.69 13.81 8.66
CA ALA A 86 1.45 13.87 7.22
C ALA A 86 2.75 13.68 6.41
N LEU A 87 2.71 12.77 5.45
CA LEU A 87 3.71 12.61 4.41
C LEU A 87 3.04 13.05 3.10
N ASN A 88 3.13 14.35 2.81
CA ASN A 88 2.54 14.91 1.61
C ASN A 88 3.41 14.55 0.39
N PHE A 89 2.84 13.75 -0.52
CA PHE A 89 3.44 13.37 -1.80
C PHE A 89 2.79 14.11 -2.96
N GLY A 90 2.03 15.17 -2.70
CA GLY A 90 1.33 15.96 -3.72
C GLY A 90 0.21 15.17 -4.39
N GLY A 91 -0.55 14.41 -3.61
CA GLY A 91 -1.65 13.55 -4.05
C GLY A 91 -1.22 12.17 -4.55
N GLY A 92 0.08 11.87 -4.59
CA GLY A 92 0.62 10.61 -5.10
C GLY A 92 1.09 9.63 -4.02
N THR A 93 1.95 8.70 -4.44
CA THR A 93 2.40 7.56 -3.66
C THR A 93 3.94 7.56 -3.54
N GLY A 94 4.43 7.23 -2.34
CA GLY A 94 5.84 7.00 -2.06
C GLY A 94 6.22 5.53 -2.18
N TYR A 95 7.38 5.23 -2.76
CA TYR A 95 7.90 3.89 -3.02
C TYR A 95 9.32 3.72 -2.50
N ALA A 96 9.61 2.59 -1.86
CA ALA A 96 10.95 2.22 -1.43
C ALA A 96 11.44 0.95 -2.14
N PHE A 97 12.69 0.99 -2.58
CA PHE A 97 13.38 -0.13 -3.21
C PHE A 97 14.71 -0.39 -2.52
N LEU A 98 15.13 -1.66 -2.46
CA LEU A 98 16.39 -2.10 -1.88
C LEU A 98 17.29 -2.74 -2.95
N SER A 99 18.59 -2.50 -2.84
CA SER A 99 19.60 -3.20 -3.64
C SER A 99 19.59 -4.72 -3.38
N PRO A 100 20.11 -5.55 -4.30
CA PRO A 100 20.16 -7.00 -4.09
C PRO A 100 20.92 -7.44 -2.84
N ASP A 101 21.92 -6.66 -2.42
CA ASP A 101 22.74 -6.91 -1.23
C ASP A 101 22.16 -6.27 0.05
N LEU A 102 21.03 -5.57 -0.06
CA LEU A 102 20.31 -4.89 1.02
C LEU A 102 21.10 -3.78 1.72
N ARG A 103 22.15 -3.25 1.08
CA ARG A 103 22.99 -2.20 1.65
C ARG A 103 22.61 -0.79 1.20
N GLU A 104 21.88 -0.69 0.10
CA GLU A 104 21.38 0.57 -0.41
C GLU A 104 19.86 0.53 -0.48
N GLY A 105 19.25 1.66 -0.13
CA GLY A 105 17.83 1.91 -0.30
C GLY A 105 17.63 3.18 -1.13
N ARG A 106 16.60 3.18 -1.97
CA ARG A 106 16.15 4.37 -2.69
C ARG A 106 14.67 4.57 -2.44
N PHE A 107 14.32 5.82 -2.20
CA PHE A 107 12.94 6.25 -2.03
C PHE A 107 12.58 7.19 -3.18
N PHE A 108 11.42 6.97 -3.77
CA PHE A 108 10.83 7.75 -4.84
C PHE A 108 9.40 8.12 -4.46
N TRP A 109 8.87 9.19 -5.03
CA TRP A 109 7.45 9.46 -4.96
C TRP A 109 6.99 9.99 -6.31
N ASP A 110 5.73 9.73 -6.65
CA ASP A 110 5.03 10.44 -7.71
C ASP A 110 4.11 11.51 -7.10
N CYS A 111 3.77 12.50 -7.93
CA CYS A 111 2.68 13.45 -7.68
C CYS A 111 1.69 13.27 -8.83
N VAL A 112 0.40 13.15 -8.53
CA VAL A 112 -0.68 12.93 -9.50
C VAL A 112 -1.71 14.05 -9.45
#